data_AF-A0A1V5PDS3-F1
#
_entry.id   AF-A0A1V5PDS3-F1
#
_cell.length_a   1.000
_cell.length_b   1.000
_cell.length_c   1.000
_cell.angle_alpha   90.00
_cell.angle_beta   90.00
_cell.angle_gamma   90.00
#
_symmetry.space_group_name_H-M   'P 1'
#
loop_
_entity.id
_entity.type
_entity.pdbx_description
1 polymer ?
#
loop_
_entity_poly.entity_id
_entity_poly.type
_entity_poly.pdbx_seq_one_letter_code
_entity_poly.pdbx_strand_id
1 'polypeptide(L)'
;MKQYMPMLMIRTASSHAAIELNGSIIGEAAEEAHLALPLSESGEYYIGIYPLEDDERRYYPVVRKLSFSKGALLAIKSDDVEAYEWPGGVYETIFSPGVFRQREEPVFPFVLDQLVLAGGRIATLYYEDGLKLAIEEGSKVRFGTFLSQHKDGRLLLKPNGVLFAFYGLPELPGGMVPEGYAKGVLVLNNKYDELMRIEGEAVGLLEDGIVRFTRLDTLLEHERREVFYIKEDEVEAKPPLIGFYTHTPKKPEQSGEIIQAFCDAVRYELWDEAFSYLTKSLAEGLTSAEIISCLGEFSGCRAPLSRSESAMGLVYPAQNGISKVRVFTFSFLGGLIDNLAED
;
A
#
# COMPACT_ATOMS: atom_id res chain seq x y z
N MET A 1 12.73 -14.70 32.47
CA MET A 1 11.89 -13.68 31.79
C MET A 1 11.50 -12.66 32.83
N LYS A 2 11.87 -11.38 32.67
CA LYS A 2 11.25 -10.33 33.48
C LYS A 2 9.79 -10.25 33.06
N GLN A 3 8.89 -10.41 34.04
CA GLN A 3 7.45 -10.37 33.82
C GLN A 3 7.04 -8.91 33.86
N TYR A 4 6.67 -8.36 32.70
CA TYR A 4 6.20 -7.00 32.58
C TYR A 4 4.67 -7.02 32.62
N MET A 5 4.07 -6.09 33.37
CA MET A 5 2.64 -5.84 33.25
C MET A 5 2.39 -5.31 31.83
N PRO A 6 1.53 -5.97 31.02
CA PRO A 6 1.34 -5.56 29.64
C PRO A 6 0.77 -4.14 29.57
N MET A 7 1.32 -3.34 28.67
CA MET A 7 0.81 -2.01 28.36
C MET A 7 0.16 -2.06 26.99
N LEU A 8 -1.13 -1.72 26.90
CA LEU A 8 -1.83 -1.60 25.64
C LEU A 8 -1.86 -0.12 25.23
N MET A 9 -1.36 0.16 24.03
CA MET A 9 -1.46 1.45 23.38
C MET A 9 -2.53 1.37 22.28
N ILE A 10 -3.49 2.28 22.31
CA ILE A 10 -4.62 2.31 21.39
C ILE A 10 -4.53 3.58 20.55
N ARG A 11 -4.51 3.41 19.23
CA ARG A 11 -4.62 4.45 18.21
C ARG A 11 -5.77 4.11 17.27
N THR A 12 -6.21 5.10 16.49
CA THR A 12 -7.17 4.89 15.42
C THR A 12 -6.60 5.34 14.08
N ALA A 13 -6.89 4.58 13.03
CA ALA A 13 -6.56 4.99 11.67
C ALA A 13 -7.64 5.95 11.15
N SER A 14 -7.20 7.07 10.57
CA SER A 14 -8.05 7.95 9.74
C SER A 14 -9.27 8.59 10.40
N SER A 15 -9.45 8.49 11.72
CA SER A 15 -10.53 9.16 12.44
C SER A 15 -10.14 9.46 13.88
N HIS A 16 -10.65 10.57 14.41
CA HIS A 16 -10.68 10.81 15.85
C HIS A 16 -11.87 10.07 16.50
N ALA A 17 -11.62 9.30 17.56
CA ALA A 17 -12.64 8.45 18.17
C ALA A 17 -12.60 8.45 19.70
N ALA A 18 -13.78 8.35 20.31
CA ALA A 18 -13.93 7.97 21.71
C ALA A 18 -13.67 6.47 21.86
N ILE A 19 -12.88 6.12 22.87
CA ILE A 19 -12.46 4.75 23.15
C ILE A 19 -13.18 4.25 24.39
N GLU A 20 -13.85 3.12 24.23
CA GLU A 20 -14.52 2.40 25.30
C GLU A 20 -13.69 1.16 25.69
N LEU A 21 -13.53 0.93 26.99
CA LEU A 21 -13.00 -0.32 27.53
C LEU A 21 -14.04 -0.96 28.46
N ASN A 22 -14.48 -2.17 28.12
CA ASN A 22 -15.44 -2.96 28.89
C ASN A 22 -16.73 -2.19 29.26
N GLY A 23 -17.29 -1.42 28.33
CA GLY A 23 -18.54 -0.68 28.54
C GLY A 23 -18.38 0.71 29.16
N SER A 24 -17.14 1.21 29.34
CA SER A 24 -16.86 2.55 29.87
C SER A 24 -15.94 3.33 28.94
N ILE A 25 -16.31 4.57 28.60
CA ILE A 25 -15.43 5.48 27.85
C ILE A 25 -14.24 5.83 28.74
N ILE A 26 -13.04 5.60 28.22
CA ILE A 26 -11.77 5.80 28.93
C ILE A 26 -10.94 6.97 28.39
N GLY A 27 -11.31 7.51 27.23
CA GLY A 27 -10.64 8.64 26.61
C GLY A 27 -10.88 8.68 25.11
N GLU A 28 -10.03 9.42 24.41
CA GLU A 28 -10.06 9.59 22.96
C GLU A 28 -8.72 9.17 22.36
N ALA A 29 -8.74 8.64 21.15
CA ALA A 29 -7.56 8.34 20.36
C ALA A 29 -7.73 8.80 18.92
N ALA A 30 -6.62 9.09 18.27
CA ALA A 30 -6.54 9.53 16.88
C ALA A 30 -5.32 8.89 16.22
N GLU A 31 -5.02 9.30 14.98
CA GLU A 31 -3.80 8.88 14.31
C GLU A 31 -2.57 9.35 15.10
N GLU A 32 -2.50 10.62 15.49
CA GLU A 32 -1.37 11.20 16.24
C GLU A 32 -1.55 11.25 17.76
N ALA A 33 -2.63 10.66 18.29
CA ALA A 33 -2.93 10.65 19.72
C ALA A 33 -3.27 9.23 20.18
N HIS A 34 -2.64 8.76 21.26
CA HIS A 34 -2.82 7.41 21.76
C HIS A 34 -3.27 7.39 23.23
N LEU A 35 -4.02 6.34 23.59
CA LEU A 35 -4.25 5.98 24.98
C LEU A 35 -3.29 4.86 25.38
N ALA A 36 -2.65 4.99 26.54
CA ALA A 36 -1.80 3.95 27.11
C ALA A 36 -2.44 3.39 28.38
N LEU A 37 -2.67 2.08 28.42
CA LEU A 37 -3.44 1.41 29.46
C LEU A 37 -2.63 0.25 30.04
N PRO A 38 -2.34 0.23 31.35
CA PRO A 38 -1.83 -0.96 32.00
C PRO A 38 -2.93 -2.02 32.06
N LEU A 39 -2.62 -3.23 31.60
CA LEU A 39 -3.54 -4.36 31.62
C LEU A 39 -3.06 -5.44 32.61
N SER A 40 -4.00 -6.21 33.14
CA SER A 40 -3.67 -7.45 33.84
C SER A 40 -3.06 -8.45 32.86
N GLU A 41 -2.12 -9.25 33.35
CA GLU A 41 -1.40 -10.25 32.53
C GLU A 41 -2.30 -11.27 31.86
N SER A 42 -3.49 -11.51 32.39
CA SER A 42 -4.48 -12.39 31.77
C SER A 42 -5.87 -11.77 31.91
N GLY A 43 -6.64 -11.82 30.84
CA GLY A 43 -7.98 -11.23 30.83
C GLY A 43 -8.53 -11.02 29.42
N GLU A 44 -9.82 -10.69 29.38
CA GLU A 44 -10.54 -10.34 28.16
C GLU A 44 -10.91 -8.86 28.23
N TYR A 45 -10.62 -8.12 27.17
CA TYR A 45 -10.82 -6.68 27.10
C TYR A 45 -11.64 -6.36 25.84
N TYR A 46 -12.80 -5.75 26.03
CA TYR A 46 -13.68 -5.32 24.93
C TYR A 46 -13.40 -3.86 24.66
N ILE A 47 -12.85 -3.56 23.49
CA ILE A 47 -12.48 -2.23 23.07
C ILE A 47 -13.49 -1.76 22.03
N GLY A 48 -14.20 -0.69 22.36
CA GLY A 48 -15.12 -0.02 21.45
C GLY A 48 -14.47 1.24 20.88
N ILE A 49 -14.60 1.42 19.57
CA ILE A 49 -14.12 2.59 18.83
C ILE A 49 -15.34 3.32 18.30
N TYR A 50 -15.53 4.56 18.75
CA TYR A 50 -16.67 5.40 18.41
C TYR A 50 -16.18 6.66 17.72
N PRO A 51 -16.15 6.68 16.37
CA PRO A 51 -15.74 7.85 15.60
C PRO A 51 -16.56 9.08 16.01
N LEU A 52 -15.85 10.19 16.22
CA LEU A 52 -16.41 11.47 16.67
C LEU A 52 -16.57 12.47 15.51
N GLU A 53 -15.90 12.21 14.40
CA GLU A 53 -15.90 13.07 13.22
C GLU A 53 -17.01 12.69 12.24
N ASP A 54 -17.69 13.71 11.72
CA ASP A 54 -18.61 13.62 10.59
C ASP A 54 -17.89 14.23 9.37
N ASP A 55 -16.83 13.56 8.94
CA ASP A 55 -16.31 13.77 7.59
C ASP A 55 -17.22 12.97 6.61
N GLU A 56 -17.24 13.32 5.33
CA GLU A 56 -18.17 12.70 4.35
C GLU A 56 -18.13 11.15 4.33
N ARG A 57 -17.07 10.55 4.90
CA ARG A 57 -16.93 9.12 5.15
C ARG A 57 -17.75 8.79 6.38
N ARG A 58 -19.03 8.48 6.18
CA ARG A 58 -19.95 8.04 7.25
C ARG A 58 -19.39 6.82 8.00
N TYR A 59 -18.70 7.06 9.12
CA TYR A 59 -18.12 6.00 9.93
C TYR A 59 -19.18 5.28 10.76
N TYR A 60 -18.90 4.03 11.14
CA TYR A 60 -19.67 3.30 12.14
C TYR A 60 -18.77 2.71 13.23
N PRO A 61 -19.27 2.62 14.48
CA PRO A 61 -18.49 2.08 15.58
C PRO A 61 -18.13 0.61 15.39
N VAL A 62 -16.94 0.23 15.85
CA VAL A 62 -16.48 -1.17 15.90
C VAL A 62 -16.12 -1.56 17.32
N VAL A 63 -16.45 -2.79 17.72
CA VAL A 63 -16.05 -3.36 19.01
C VAL A 63 -15.25 -4.63 18.75
N ARG A 64 -14.10 -4.76 19.42
CA ARG A 64 -13.23 -5.93 19.33
C ARG A 64 -12.83 -6.43 20.70
N LYS A 65 -12.69 -7.75 20.79
CA LYS A 65 -12.23 -8.43 21.99
C LYS A 65 -10.75 -8.73 21.86
N LEU A 66 -9.93 -8.18 22.77
CA LEU A 66 -8.53 -8.53 22.93
C LEU A 66 -8.36 -9.45 24.14
N SER A 67 -7.68 -10.58 23.95
CA SER A 67 -7.45 -11.57 25.00
C SER A 67 -5.98 -11.60 25.35
N PHE A 68 -5.65 -11.52 26.64
CA PHE A 68 -4.28 -11.65 27.14
C PHE A 68 -4.13 -12.93 27.98
N SER A 69 -2.95 -13.55 27.91
CA SER A 69 -2.57 -14.68 28.76
C SER A 69 -1.09 -14.61 29.10
N LYS A 70 -0.77 -14.65 30.40
CA LYS A 70 0.60 -14.59 30.93
C LYS A 70 1.43 -13.42 30.37
N GLY A 71 0.80 -12.26 30.20
CA GLY A 71 1.40 -11.04 29.70
C GLY A 71 1.45 -10.93 28.17
N ALA A 72 1.05 -11.97 27.45
CA ALA A 72 1.05 -11.99 25.98
C ALA A 72 -0.35 -11.74 25.40
N LEU A 73 -0.42 -10.89 24.38
CA LEU A 73 -1.62 -10.72 23.57
C LEU A 73 -1.84 -11.99 22.72
N LEU A 74 -3.04 -12.55 22.81
CA LEU A 74 -3.44 -13.70 22.01
C LEU A 74 -3.88 -13.27 20.62
N ALA A 75 -3.95 -14.25 19.71
CA ALA A 75 -4.29 -14.07 18.30
C ALA A 75 -5.46 -13.10 18.06
N ILE A 76 -5.23 -12.12 17.19
CA ILE A 76 -6.27 -11.22 16.69
C ILE A 76 -6.69 -11.74 15.32
N LYS A 77 -8.00 -11.95 15.15
CA LYS A 77 -8.61 -12.40 13.89
C LYS A 77 -9.54 -11.32 13.38
N SER A 78 -8.97 -10.22 12.94
CA SER A 78 -9.74 -9.09 12.41
C SER A 78 -8.91 -8.29 11.43
N ASP A 79 -9.57 -7.79 10.38
CA ASP A 79 -8.93 -6.99 9.34
C ASP A 79 -8.93 -5.48 9.66
N ASP A 80 -9.64 -5.08 10.71
CA ASP A 80 -9.77 -3.69 11.16
C ASP A 80 -8.93 -3.37 12.41
N VAL A 81 -8.01 -4.27 12.77
CA VAL A 81 -7.06 -4.06 13.86
C VAL A 81 -5.67 -4.51 13.42
N GLU A 82 -4.73 -3.58 13.46
CA GLU A 82 -3.30 -3.89 13.36
C GLU A 82 -2.72 -3.93 14.77
N ALA A 83 -1.85 -4.90 15.05
CA ALA A 83 -1.23 -5.07 16.36
C ALA A 83 0.27 -5.30 16.27
N TYR A 84 1.02 -4.60 17.12
CA TYR A 84 2.47 -4.63 17.19
C TYR A 84 2.93 -4.96 18.61
N GLU A 85 3.72 -6.02 18.74
CA GLU A 85 4.39 -6.38 19.99
C GLU A 85 5.77 -5.72 20.04
N TRP A 86 5.89 -4.69 20.88
CA TRP A 86 7.13 -3.98 21.16
C TRP A 86 7.87 -4.62 22.34
N PRO A 87 9.21 -4.45 22.42
CA PRO A 87 9.99 -4.93 23.56
C PRO A 87 9.48 -4.35 24.89
N GLY A 88 9.54 -5.16 25.97
CA GLY A 88 9.13 -4.73 27.31
C GLY A 88 7.65 -4.93 27.65
N GLY A 89 6.91 -5.70 26.84
CA GLY A 89 5.49 -6.01 27.10
C GLY A 89 4.54 -4.89 26.68
N VAL A 90 4.94 -4.08 25.70
CA VAL A 90 4.11 -3.01 25.14
C VAL A 90 3.45 -3.54 23.87
N TYR A 91 2.14 -3.40 23.77
CA TYR A 91 1.35 -3.77 22.60
C TYR A 91 0.72 -2.52 22.03
N GLU A 92 1.06 -2.16 20.81
CA GLU A 92 0.40 -1.07 20.08
C GLU A 92 -0.69 -1.66 19.18
N THR A 93 -1.87 -1.08 19.23
CA THR A 93 -3.01 -1.46 18.40
C THR A 93 -3.53 -0.24 17.66
N ILE A 94 -3.76 -0.41 16.36
CA ILE A 94 -4.36 0.60 15.50
C ILE A 94 -5.70 0.06 15.04
N PHE A 95 -6.77 0.74 15.41
CA PHE A 95 -8.11 0.37 15.01
C PHE A 95 -8.57 1.20 13.81
N SER A 96 -9.08 0.52 12.79
CA SER A 96 -9.71 1.16 11.63
C SER A 96 -11.22 1.14 11.83
N PRO A 97 -11.89 2.29 12.00
CA PRO A 97 -13.35 2.29 12.08
C PRO A 97 -13.96 1.78 10.77
N GLY A 98 -15.16 1.25 10.86
CA GLY A 98 -15.91 0.87 9.68
C GLY A 98 -16.39 2.11 8.92
N VAL A 99 -16.40 2.05 7.58
CA VAL A 99 -16.90 3.13 6.72
C VAL A 99 -18.08 2.64 5.89
N PHE A 100 -19.21 3.35 5.90
CA PHE A 100 -20.28 3.09 4.95
C PHE A 100 -19.88 3.59 3.57
N ARG A 101 -19.99 2.72 2.56
CA ARG A 101 -19.84 3.15 1.17
C ARG A 101 -21.00 4.08 0.82
N GLN A 102 -20.68 5.33 0.48
CA GLN A 102 -21.66 6.23 -0.11
C GLN A 102 -22.02 5.69 -1.50
N ARG A 103 -23.31 5.48 -1.74
CA ARG A 103 -23.78 5.12 -3.07
C ARG A 103 -23.68 6.36 -3.94
N GLU A 104 -22.91 6.28 -5.02
CA GLU A 104 -22.91 7.34 -6.03
C GLU A 104 -24.32 7.51 -6.61
N GLU A 105 -24.69 8.74 -6.96
CA GLU A 105 -25.98 9.00 -7.61
C GLU A 105 -26.06 8.22 -8.95
N PRO A 106 -27.23 7.66 -9.30
CA PRO A 106 -27.41 6.98 -10.57
C PRO A 106 -27.09 7.92 -11.74
N VAL A 107 -26.21 7.50 -12.64
CA VAL A 107 -25.83 8.30 -13.81
C VAL A 107 -26.52 7.71 -15.05
N PHE A 108 -27.10 8.57 -15.90
CA PHE A 108 -27.65 8.13 -17.17
C PHE A 108 -26.54 7.57 -18.08
N PRO A 109 -26.73 6.44 -18.79
CA PRO A 109 -25.67 5.85 -19.60
C PRO A 109 -25.10 6.81 -20.65
N PHE A 110 -23.77 6.85 -20.79
CA PHE A 110 -23.11 7.66 -21.82
C PHE A 110 -21.90 6.94 -22.43
N VAL A 111 -21.64 7.22 -23.71
CA VAL A 111 -20.48 6.69 -24.45
C VAL A 111 -19.28 7.60 -24.22
N LEU A 112 -18.13 7.00 -23.93
CA LEU A 112 -16.86 7.70 -23.76
C LEU A 112 -16.04 7.68 -25.05
N ASP A 113 -15.93 6.52 -25.67
CA ASP A 113 -15.08 6.32 -26.86
C ASP A 113 -15.62 5.20 -27.73
N GLN A 114 -15.31 5.25 -29.03
CA GLN A 114 -15.76 4.26 -29.99
C GLN A 114 -14.74 4.07 -31.12
N LEU A 115 -14.43 2.82 -31.45
CA LEU A 115 -13.57 2.46 -32.57
C LEU A 115 -14.26 1.49 -33.53
N VAL A 116 -14.09 1.75 -34.82
CA VAL A 116 -14.45 0.79 -35.87
C VAL A 116 -13.29 -0.17 -36.07
N LEU A 117 -13.56 -1.46 -35.88
CA LEU A 117 -12.61 -2.55 -35.99
C LEU A 117 -12.71 -3.24 -37.36
N ALA A 118 -11.75 -4.12 -37.65
CA ALA A 118 -11.78 -4.94 -38.86
C ALA A 118 -13.09 -5.74 -38.98
N GLY A 119 -13.62 -5.85 -40.20
CA GLY A 119 -14.89 -6.52 -40.47
C GLY A 119 -16.14 -5.68 -40.15
N GLY A 120 -15.99 -4.38 -39.88
CA GLY A 120 -17.12 -3.48 -39.62
C GLY A 120 -17.70 -3.59 -38.21
N ARG A 121 -16.96 -4.19 -37.29
CA ARG A 121 -17.32 -4.29 -35.87
C ARG A 121 -17.06 -2.97 -35.16
N ILE A 122 -17.75 -2.73 -34.07
CA ILE A 122 -17.65 -1.48 -33.31
C ILE A 122 -17.32 -1.83 -31.86
N ALA A 123 -16.19 -1.34 -31.35
CA ALA A 123 -15.90 -1.33 -29.93
C ALA A 123 -16.41 -0.04 -29.32
N THR A 124 -17.26 -0.14 -28.30
CA THR A 124 -17.86 0.99 -27.60
C THR A 124 -17.46 0.92 -26.12
N LEU A 125 -16.80 1.97 -25.66
CA LEU A 125 -16.51 2.21 -24.25
C LEU A 125 -17.60 3.13 -23.69
N TYR A 126 -18.33 2.69 -22.67
CA TYR A 126 -19.46 3.44 -22.13
C TYR A 126 -19.54 3.27 -20.61
N TYR A 127 -20.21 4.21 -19.94
CA TYR A 127 -20.43 4.18 -18.50
C TYR A 127 -21.92 3.99 -18.19
N GLU A 128 -22.23 3.04 -17.31
CA GLU A 128 -23.55 2.77 -16.74
C GLU A 128 -23.33 2.04 -15.42
N ASP A 129 -23.36 2.78 -14.30
CA ASP A 129 -23.00 2.31 -12.95
C ASP A 129 -21.63 1.59 -12.92
N GLY A 130 -20.70 2.10 -13.72
CA GLY A 130 -19.40 1.49 -13.99
C GLY A 130 -19.03 1.54 -15.47
N LEU A 131 -17.73 1.60 -15.73
CA LEU A 131 -17.17 1.59 -17.08
C LEU A 131 -17.24 0.18 -17.67
N LYS A 132 -17.72 0.10 -18.91
CA LYS A 132 -17.93 -1.14 -19.64
C LYS A 132 -17.39 -1.01 -21.06
N LEU A 133 -16.88 -2.12 -21.58
CA LEU A 133 -16.51 -2.27 -22.99
C LEU A 133 -17.49 -3.27 -23.63
N ALA A 134 -18.07 -2.89 -24.77
CA ALA A 134 -18.82 -3.78 -25.64
C ALA A 134 -18.20 -3.79 -27.04
N ILE A 135 -18.17 -4.96 -27.69
CA ILE A 135 -17.80 -5.09 -29.11
C ILE A 135 -18.98 -5.70 -29.85
N GLU A 136 -19.45 -5.01 -30.87
CA GLU A 136 -20.69 -5.32 -31.59
C GLU A 136 -20.42 -5.55 -33.08
N GLU A 137 -21.21 -6.44 -33.67
CA GLU A 137 -21.24 -6.71 -35.11
C GLU A 137 -22.69 -6.62 -35.59
N GLY A 138 -23.05 -5.48 -36.17
CA GLY A 138 -24.45 -5.16 -36.47
C GLY A 138 -25.27 -5.08 -35.17
N SER A 139 -26.27 -5.94 -35.01
CA SER A 139 -27.12 -6.01 -33.80
C SER A 139 -26.67 -7.03 -32.76
N LYS A 140 -25.52 -7.69 -32.96
CA LYS A 140 -25.03 -8.74 -32.08
C LYS A 140 -23.86 -8.25 -31.24
N VAL A 141 -24.00 -8.33 -29.93
CA VAL A 141 -22.87 -8.18 -29.00
C VAL A 141 -22.00 -9.44 -29.10
N ARG A 142 -20.71 -9.24 -29.39
CA ARG A 142 -19.70 -10.30 -29.51
C ARG A 142 -18.85 -10.41 -28.25
N PHE A 143 -18.61 -9.28 -27.58
CA PHE A 143 -17.87 -9.21 -26.33
C PHE A 143 -18.48 -8.12 -25.45
N GLY A 144 -18.48 -8.34 -24.14
CA GLY A 144 -18.96 -7.38 -23.16
C GLY A 144 -18.29 -7.63 -21.82
N THR A 145 -17.69 -6.61 -21.21
CA THR A 145 -17.09 -6.73 -19.87
C THR A 145 -17.21 -5.44 -19.09
N PHE A 146 -17.32 -5.58 -17.77
CA PHE A 146 -17.02 -4.51 -16.83
C PHE A 146 -15.50 -4.25 -16.81
N LEU A 147 -15.11 -2.99 -16.69
CA LEU A 147 -13.71 -2.56 -16.61
C LEU A 147 -13.38 -2.05 -15.21
N SER A 148 -14.06 -1.00 -14.76
CA SER A 148 -13.77 -0.36 -13.49
C SER A 148 -14.90 0.59 -13.07
N GLN A 149 -14.77 1.21 -11.90
CA GLN A 149 -15.68 2.27 -11.44
C GLN A 149 -15.30 3.67 -11.96
N HIS A 150 -14.18 3.81 -12.66
CA HIS A 150 -13.75 5.10 -13.21
C HIS A 150 -14.72 5.62 -14.27
N LYS A 151 -14.87 6.94 -14.37
CA LYS A 151 -15.81 7.61 -15.31
C LYS A 151 -15.14 8.09 -16.60
N ASP A 152 -13.90 7.68 -16.79
CA ASP A 152 -13.02 8.09 -17.87
C ASP A 152 -12.33 6.85 -18.47
N GLY A 153 -11.90 6.97 -19.72
CA GLY A 153 -11.22 5.89 -20.42
C GLY A 153 -11.11 6.15 -21.92
N ARG A 154 -10.32 5.31 -22.58
CA ARG A 154 -10.02 5.45 -24.01
C ARG A 154 -9.71 4.11 -24.64
N LEU A 155 -10.11 3.95 -25.89
CA LEU A 155 -9.75 2.82 -26.73
C LEU A 155 -8.53 3.16 -27.60
N LEU A 156 -7.63 2.19 -27.75
CA LEU A 156 -6.52 2.26 -28.68
C LEU A 156 -6.39 0.94 -29.44
N LEU A 157 -6.35 1.02 -30.76
CA LEU A 157 -6.10 -0.14 -31.62
C LEU A 157 -4.69 -0.04 -32.21
N LYS A 158 -3.86 -1.06 -31.98
CA LYS A 158 -2.53 -1.16 -32.62
C LYS A 158 -2.66 -1.77 -34.03
N PRO A 159 -1.69 -1.53 -34.94
CA PRO A 159 -1.73 -2.05 -36.31
C PRO A 159 -1.84 -3.58 -36.44
N ASN A 160 -1.36 -4.32 -35.43
CA ASN A 160 -1.45 -5.78 -35.34
C ASN A 160 -2.85 -6.28 -34.92
N GLY A 161 -3.81 -5.38 -34.68
CA GLY A 161 -5.19 -5.70 -34.30
C GLY A 161 -5.41 -5.89 -32.80
N VAL A 162 -4.40 -5.66 -31.95
CA VAL A 162 -4.53 -5.68 -30.49
C VAL A 162 -5.27 -4.43 -30.03
N LEU A 163 -6.35 -4.63 -29.28
CA LEU A 163 -7.19 -3.57 -28.73
C LEU A 163 -6.84 -3.36 -27.25
N PHE A 164 -6.63 -2.11 -26.88
CA PHE A 164 -6.38 -1.67 -25.51
C PHE A 164 -7.55 -0.81 -25.07
N ALA A 165 -8.11 -1.10 -23.89
CA ALA A 165 -9.11 -0.27 -23.24
C ALA A 165 -8.54 0.25 -21.91
N PHE A 166 -8.11 1.50 -21.93
CA PHE A 166 -7.58 2.21 -20.75
C PHE A 166 -8.71 2.84 -19.95
N TYR A 167 -8.52 2.92 -18.64
CA TYR A 167 -9.46 3.54 -17.70
C TYR A 167 -8.73 4.15 -16.50
N GLY A 168 -9.38 5.10 -15.82
CA GLY A 168 -8.75 5.89 -14.76
C GLY A 168 -7.68 6.85 -15.30
N LEU A 169 -7.98 7.53 -16.40
CA LEU A 169 -7.19 8.60 -16.99
C LEU A 169 -7.42 9.90 -16.18
N PRO A 170 -6.40 10.52 -15.58
CA PRO A 170 -6.51 11.85 -15.00
C PRO A 170 -7.04 12.85 -16.02
N GLU A 171 -7.81 13.84 -15.56
CA GLU A 171 -8.20 14.99 -16.38
C GLU A 171 -6.95 15.75 -16.82
N LEU A 172 -6.50 15.56 -18.07
CA LEU A 172 -5.52 16.43 -18.70
C LEU A 172 -6.21 17.43 -19.63
N PRO A 173 -5.82 18.71 -19.60
CA PRO A 173 -6.17 19.67 -20.64
C PRO A 173 -5.34 19.36 -21.90
N GLY A 174 -5.76 18.36 -22.69
CA GLY A 174 -5.26 18.16 -24.06
C GLY A 174 -4.75 16.75 -24.42
N GLY A 175 -5.67 15.86 -24.81
CA GLY A 175 -5.59 14.96 -25.98
C GLY A 175 -4.54 13.83 -26.07
N MET A 176 -3.42 13.88 -25.34
CA MET A 176 -2.40 12.83 -25.30
C MET A 176 -2.40 12.13 -23.93
N VAL A 177 -2.29 10.81 -23.94
CA VAL A 177 -2.09 9.97 -22.74
C VAL A 177 -0.60 9.60 -22.73
N PRO A 178 0.24 10.24 -21.89
CA PRO A 178 1.66 9.90 -21.76
C PRO A 178 1.89 8.47 -21.24
N GLU A 179 3.15 8.03 -21.23
CA GLU A 179 3.55 6.86 -20.45
C GLU A 179 3.17 7.07 -18.96
N GLY A 180 2.53 6.09 -18.33
CA GLY A 180 2.24 6.08 -16.88
C GLY A 180 0.97 6.82 -16.44
N TYR A 181 -0.06 6.90 -17.28
CA TYR A 181 -1.18 7.82 -17.07
C TYR A 181 -2.55 7.18 -16.74
N ALA A 182 -2.74 5.87 -16.88
CA ALA A 182 -4.03 5.22 -16.56
C ALA A 182 -3.99 4.50 -15.20
N LYS A 183 -5.16 4.22 -14.60
CA LYS A 183 -5.26 3.29 -13.44
C LYS A 183 -5.33 1.82 -13.87
N GLY A 184 -5.69 1.58 -15.12
CA GLY A 184 -5.63 0.23 -15.66
C GLY A 184 -5.86 0.14 -17.15
N VAL A 185 -5.65 -1.07 -17.66
CA VAL A 185 -5.84 -1.43 -19.05
C VAL A 185 -6.34 -2.86 -19.17
N LEU A 186 -7.31 -3.05 -20.06
CA LEU A 186 -7.67 -4.35 -20.60
C LEU A 186 -7.07 -4.48 -22.00
N VAL A 187 -6.44 -5.63 -22.29
CA VAL A 187 -5.84 -5.93 -23.59
C VAL A 187 -6.56 -7.12 -24.20
N LEU A 188 -7.05 -6.93 -25.42
CA LEU A 188 -7.68 -7.96 -26.22
C LEU A 188 -6.86 -8.23 -27.48
N ASN A 189 -6.74 -9.50 -27.86
CA ASN A 189 -6.14 -9.86 -29.16
C ASN A 189 -7.08 -9.51 -30.33
N ASN A 190 -6.65 -9.85 -31.55
CA ASN A 190 -7.43 -9.60 -32.76
C ASN A 190 -8.72 -10.46 -32.89
N LYS A 191 -8.90 -11.45 -32.01
CA LYS A 191 -10.11 -12.28 -31.86
C LYS A 191 -11.01 -11.81 -30.72
N TYR A 192 -10.60 -10.78 -29.99
CA TYR A 192 -11.26 -10.24 -28.79
C TYR A 192 -11.19 -11.13 -27.54
N ASP A 193 -10.24 -12.07 -27.51
CA ASP A 193 -9.92 -12.80 -26.28
C ASP A 193 -9.10 -11.90 -25.35
N GLU A 194 -9.39 -11.96 -24.04
CA GLU A 194 -8.63 -11.24 -23.02
C GLU A 194 -7.23 -11.82 -22.91
N LEU A 195 -6.23 -11.06 -23.34
CA LEU A 195 -4.81 -11.43 -23.17
C LEU A 195 -4.34 -11.12 -21.76
N MET A 196 -4.70 -9.93 -21.26
CA MET A 196 -4.37 -9.51 -19.91
C MET A 196 -5.22 -8.33 -19.46
N ARG A 197 -5.30 -8.20 -18.14
CA ARG A 197 -5.83 -7.04 -17.46
C ARG A 197 -4.83 -6.60 -16.41
N ILE A 198 -4.45 -5.32 -16.44
CA ILE A 198 -3.52 -4.73 -15.49
C ILE A 198 -4.23 -3.58 -14.79
N GLU A 199 -4.20 -3.61 -13.46
CA GLU A 199 -4.53 -2.50 -12.60
C GLU A 199 -3.27 -2.07 -11.84
N GLY A 200 -3.16 -0.77 -11.59
CA GLY A 200 -2.05 -0.17 -10.86
C GLY A 200 -2.31 1.30 -10.56
N GLU A 201 -1.41 1.91 -9.79
CA GLU A 201 -1.52 3.34 -9.50
C GLU A 201 -1.21 4.20 -10.73
N ALA A 202 -0.34 3.69 -11.61
CA ALA A 202 -0.02 4.26 -12.91
C ALA A 202 0.31 3.15 -13.92
N VAL A 203 -0.36 3.18 -15.06
CA VAL A 203 -0.21 2.23 -16.18
C VAL A 203 -0.01 3.02 -17.48
N GLY A 204 0.92 2.54 -18.31
CA GLY A 204 1.29 3.21 -19.57
C GLY A 204 1.61 2.24 -20.70
N LEU A 205 1.74 2.78 -21.90
CA LEU A 205 2.27 2.06 -23.06
C LEU A 205 3.74 2.38 -23.26
N LEU A 206 4.52 1.36 -23.56
CA LEU A 206 5.81 1.48 -24.24
C LEU A 206 5.61 1.20 -25.74
N GLU A 207 6.64 1.39 -26.56
CA GLU A 207 6.56 1.11 -28.01
C GLU A 207 6.00 -0.30 -28.30
N ASP A 208 6.52 -1.30 -27.59
CA ASP A 208 6.20 -2.73 -27.78
C ASP A 208 5.56 -3.40 -26.55
N GLY A 209 5.09 -2.64 -25.55
CA GLY A 209 4.59 -3.24 -24.31
C GLY A 209 3.75 -2.32 -23.44
N ILE A 210 3.42 -2.81 -22.26
CA ILE A 210 2.72 -2.09 -21.18
C ILE A 210 3.66 -1.99 -19.99
N VAL A 211 3.65 -0.85 -19.33
CA VAL A 211 4.35 -0.64 -18.06
C VAL A 211 3.34 -0.39 -16.95
N ARG A 212 3.56 -1.02 -15.80
CA ARG A 212 2.85 -0.74 -14.55
C ARG A 212 3.85 -0.21 -13.52
N PHE A 213 3.43 0.83 -12.81
CA PHE A 213 4.10 1.33 -11.61
C PHE A 213 3.21 1.06 -10.38
N THR A 214 3.83 0.55 -9.33
CA THR A 214 3.21 0.37 -8.01
C THR A 214 4.09 1.10 -7.00
N ARG A 215 3.55 2.10 -6.29
CA ARG A 215 4.28 2.74 -5.20
C ARG A 215 4.46 1.74 -4.07
N LEU A 216 5.67 1.73 -3.55
CA LEU A 216 6.07 0.95 -2.39
C LEU A 216 5.89 1.83 -1.17
N ASP A 217 5.47 1.23 -0.07
CA ASP A 217 5.36 1.85 1.24
C ASP A 217 6.77 2.12 1.80
N THR A 218 7.46 3.13 1.25
CA THR A 218 8.80 3.56 1.65
C THR A 218 8.79 5.07 1.85
N LEU A 219 9.69 5.59 2.68
CA LEU A 219 9.80 7.02 2.93
C LEU A 219 10.00 7.82 1.63
N LEU A 220 10.83 7.31 0.72
CA LEU A 220 11.15 7.99 -0.54
C LEU A 220 10.13 7.73 -1.67
N GLU A 221 9.09 6.97 -1.37
CA GLU A 221 8.04 6.57 -2.31
C GLU A 221 8.59 5.79 -3.52
N HIS A 222 9.55 4.88 -3.31
CA HIS A 222 10.06 4.00 -4.35
C HIS A 222 8.92 3.33 -5.13
N GLU A 223 9.18 3.03 -6.40
CA GLU A 223 8.20 2.43 -7.29
C GLU A 223 8.73 1.10 -7.82
N ARG A 224 7.86 0.09 -7.79
CA ARG A 224 8.06 -1.14 -8.54
C ARG A 224 7.56 -0.95 -9.96
N ARG A 225 8.46 -1.08 -10.93
CA ARG A 225 8.20 -1.04 -12.37
C ARG A 225 8.13 -2.44 -12.94
N GLU A 226 6.99 -2.79 -13.50
CA GLU A 226 6.75 -4.05 -14.20
C GLU A 226 6.48 -3.78 -15.68
N VAL A 227 7.11 -4.57 -16.56
CA VAL A 227 6.98 -4.40 -18.01
C VAL A 227 6.48 -5.69 -18.64
N PHE A 228 5.45 -5.56 -19.47
CA PHE A 228 4.76 -6.65 -20.14
C PHE A 228 4.83 -6.44 -21.65
N TYR A 229 5.44 -7.36 -22.38
CA TYR A 229 5.49 -7.33 -23.84
C TYR A 229 4.42 -8.25 -24.42
N ILE A 230 3.73 -7.79 -25.45
CA ILE A 230 2.68 -8.56 -26.13
C ILE A 230 3.25 -9.03 -27.46
N LYS A 231 3.37 -10.34 -27.64
CA LYS A 231 3.78 -10.97 -28.90
C LYS A 231 2.69 -11.92 -29.34
N GLU A 232 2.01 -11.57 -30.43
CA GLU A 232 0.85 -12.31 -30.94
C GLU A 232 -0.24 -12.49 -29.88
N ASP A 233 -0.42 -13.71 -29.38
CA ASP A 233 -1.39 -14.10 -28.34
C ASP A 233 -0.72 -14.37 -26.97
N GLU A 234 0.57 -14.06 -26.82
CA GLU A 234 1.34 -14.30 -25.58
C GLU A 234 1.79 -13.00 -24.90
N VAL A 235 1.84 -13.04 -23.57
CA VAL A 235 2.33 -11.96 -22.72
C VAL A 235 3.61 -12.40 -22.00
N GLU A 236 4.69 -11.66 -22.23
CA GLU A 236 5.99 -11.88 -21.58
C GLU A 236 6.23 -10.79 -20.54
N ALA A 237 6.30 -11.16 -19.26
CA ALA A 237 6.67 -10.24 -18.18
C ALA A 237 8.19 -10.23 -17.96
N LYS A 238 8.79 -9.04 -17.86
CA LYS A 238 10.18 -8.90 -17.41
C LYS A 238 10.27 -8.87 -15.89
N PRO A 239 11.41 -9.26 -15.30
CA PRO A 239 11.65 -9.07 -13.88
C PRO A 239 11.40 -7.61 -13.48
N PRO A 240 10.68 -7.38 -12.37
CA PRO A 240 10.41 -6.03 -11.91
C PRO A 240 11.70 -5.32 -11.51
N LEU A 241 11.74 -4.02 -11.72
CA LEU A 241 12.80 -3.15 -11.21
C LEU A 241 12.21 -2.21 -10.16
N ILE A 242 13.04 -1.82 -9.18
CA ILE A 242 12.67 -0.87 -8.14
C ILE A 242 13.52 0.40 -8.35
N GLY A 243 12.89 1.56 -8.22
CA GLY A 243 13.55 2.85 -8.34
C GLY A 243 12.56 4.01 -8.33
N PHE A 244 12.96 5.13 -8.90
CA PHE A 244 12.12 6.32 -9.06
C PHE A 244 11.88 6.58 -10.54
N TYR A 245 10.63 6.53 -11.00
CA TYR A 245 10.29 6.62 -12.42
C TYR A 245 9.31 7.77 -12.71
N THR A 246 8.32 7.98 -11.84
CA THR A 246 7.28 8.99 -12.05
C THR A 246 7.54 10.29 -11.27
N HIS A 247 8.48 10.29 -10.33
CA HIS A 247 8.87 11.46 -9.54
C HIS A 247 10.37 11.50 -9.27
N THR A 248 10.81 12.65 -8.75
CA THR A 248 12.15 12.80 -8.16
C THR A 248 12.05 12.60 -6.65
N PRO A 249 12.85 11.73 -6.03
CA PRO A 249 12.80 11.52 -4.58
C PRO A 249 13.24 12.77 -3.83
N LYS A 250 12.57 13.07 -2.72
CA LYS A 250 13.05 14.06 -1.75
C LYS A 250 14.18 13.43 -0.95
N LYS A 251 15.27 14.18 -0.73
CA LYS A 251 16.36 13.66 0.10
C LYS A 251 15.93 13.65 1.57
N PRO A 252 16.25 12.60 2.33
CA PRO A 252 16.03 12.60 3.77
C PRO A 252 16.97 13.62 4.42
N GLU A 253 16.44 14.45 5.33
CA GLU A 253 17.18 15.52 5.99
C GLU A 253 17.41 15.22 7.47
N GLN A 254 16.44 14.58 8.11
CA GLN A 254 16.49 14.30 9.55
C GLN A 254 17.04 12.91 9.84
N SER A 255 17.63 12.71 11.03
CA SER A 255 18.19 11.41 11.42
C SER A 255 17.18 10.27 11.32
N GLY A 256 15.93 10.47 11.76
CA GLY A 256 14.87 9.46 11.65
C GLY A 256 14.54 9.10 10.20
N GLU A 257 14.49 10.10 9.31
CA GLU A 257 14.27 9.91 7.88
C GLU A 257 15.41 9.13 7.23
N ILE A 258 16.66 9.44 7.57
CA ILE A 258 17.84 8.73 7.06
C ILE A 258 17.82 7.27 7.50
N ILE A 259 17.46 6.99 8.76
CA ILE A 259 17.33 5.61 9.25
C ILE A 259 16.23 4.87 8.51
N GLN A 260 15.07 5.48 8.32
CA GLN A 260 13.96 4.85 7.61
C GLN A 260 14.32 4.59 6.15
N ALA A 261 14.94 5.55 5.45
CA ALA A 261 15.40 5.37 4.09
C ALA A 261 16.44 4.25 3.95
N PHE A 262 17.40 4.16 4.89
CA PHE A 262 18.33 3.04 4.97
C PHE A 262 17.61 1.70 5.12
N CYS A 263 16.68 1.59 6.07
CA CYS A 263 15.93 0.36 6.30
C CYS A 263 15.05 -0.01 5.10
N ASP A 264 14.41 0.97 4.46
CA ASP A 264 13.63 0.74 3.24
C ASP A 264 14.51 0.22 2.10
N ALA A 265 15.69 0.82 1.89
CA ALA A 265 16.64 0.35 0.89
C ALA A 265 17.11 -1.08 1.17
N VAL A 266 17.39 -1.43 2.44
CA VAL A 266 17.74 -2.81 2.82
C VAL A 266 16.58 -3.77 2.54
N ARG A 267 15.34 -3.42 2.91
CA ARG A 267 14.15 -4.27 2.73
C ARG A 267 13.90 -4.61 1.26
N TYR A 268 14.22 -3.69 0.35
CA TYR A 268 14.07 -3.90 -1.10
C TYR A 268 15.38 -4.26 -1.80
N GLU A 269 16.43 -4.61 -1.05
CA GLU A 269 17.74 -5.02 -1.56
C GLU A 269 18.40 -3.98 -2.49
N LEU A 270 18.12 -2.70 -2.27
CA LEU A 270 18.71 -1.56 -2.97
C LEU A 270 20.07 -1.24 -2.36
N TRP A 271 21.03 -2.15 -2.50
CA TRP A 271 22.30 -2.11 -1.76
C TRP A 271 23.12 -0.85 -1.99
N ASP A 272 23.23 -0.37 -3.24
CA ASP A 272 23.97 0.86 -3.54
C ASP A 272 23.39 2.07 -2.78
N GLU A 273 22.07 2.14 -2.65
CA GLU A 273 21.38 3.17 -1.88
C GLU A 273 21.55 2.95 -0.38
N ALA A 274 21.36 1.71 0.12
CA ALA A 274 21.54 1.37 1.52
C ALA A 274 22.95 1.74 2.01
N PHE A 275 24.00 1.39 1.25
CA PHE A 275 25.39 1.73 1.59
C PHE A 275 25.67 3.23 1.50
N SER A 276 24.90 4.00 0.71
CA SER A 276 25.06 5.45 0.61
C SER A 276 24.71 6.21 1.90
N TYR A 277 23.90 5.60 2.77
CA TYR A 277 23.53 6.16 4.07
C TYR A 277 24.55 5.86 5.18
N LEU A 278 25.53 4.99 4.94
CA LEU A 278 26.53 4.59 5.92
C LEU A 278 27.80 5.45 5.80
N THR A 279 28.52 5.64 6.91
CA THR A 279 29.88 6.17 6.84
C THR A 279 30.77 5.22 6.06
N LYS A 280 31.78 5.75 5.37
CA LYS A 280 32.73 4.94 4.59
C LYS A 280 33.37 3.83 5.44
N SER A 281 33.72 4.14 6.69
CA SER A 281 34.32 3.18 7.62
C SER A 281 33.39 2.01 7.95
N LEU A 282 32.09 2.29 8.13
CA LEU A 282 31.10 1.25 8.39
C LEU A 282 30.80 0.43 7.12
N ALA A 283 30.63 1.11 5.98
CA ALA A 283 30.34 0.46 4.70
C ALA A 283 31.45 -0.50 4.24
N GLU A 284 32.73 -0.14 4.42
CA GLU A 284 33.86 -1.01 4.06
C GLU A 284 33.96 -2.29 4.91
N GLY A 285 33.38 -2.28 6.11
CA GLY A 285 33.38 -3.40 7.05
C GLY A 285 32.13 -4.28 7.01
N LEU A 286 31.16 -3.99 6.14
CA LEU A 286 29.88 -4.68 6.07
C LEU A 286 29.58 -5.20 4.66
N THR A 287 29.09 -6.44 4.60
CA THR A 287 28.48 -7.04 3.43
C THR A 287 26.96 -6.98 3.53
N SER A 288 26.26 -7.07 2.38
CA SER A 288 24.80 -7.17 2.36
C SER A 288 24.28 -8.35 3.19
N ALA A 289 24.99 -9.50 3.15
CA ALA A 289 24.65 -10.67 3.95
C ALA A 289 24.75 -10.44 5.46
N GLU A 290 25.73 -9.65 5.92
CA GLU A 290 25.87 -9.30 7.35
C GLU A 290 24.74 -8.37 7.81
N ILE A 291 24.35 -7.40 6.98
CA ILE A 291 23.21 -6.52 7.25
C ILE A 291 21.92 -7.34 7.36
N ILE A 292 21.66 -8.25 6.40
CA ILE A 292 20.50 -9.16 6.46
C ILE A 292 20.56 -10.04 7.70
N SER A 293 21.73 -10.59 8.04
CA SER A 293 21.87 -11.44 9.23
C SER A 293 21.62 -10.68 10.52
N CYS A 294 21.91 -9.38 10.57
CA CYS A 294 21.68 -8.53 11.75
C CYS A 294 20.21 -8.12 11.88
N LEU A 295 19.65 -7.55 10.81
CA LEU A 295 18.31 -6.96 10.80
C LEU A 295 17.23 -8.02 10.57
N GLY A 296 17.53 -9.13 9.92
CA GLY A 296 16.56 -10.15 9.51
C GLY A 296 15.62 -9.67 8.39
N GLU A 297 14.67 -10.52 8.02
CA GLU A 297 13.63 -10.21 7.02
C GLU A 297 12.46 -9.48 7.67
N PHE A 298 12.53 -8.15 7.72
CA PHE A 298 11.47 -7.29 8.23
C PHE A 298 10.55 -6.80 7.09
N SER A 299 9.28 -6.55 7.41
CA SER A 299 8.25 -6.13 6.47
C SER A 299 7.99 -4.63 6.49
N GLY A 300 8.47 -3.89 7.48
CA GLY A 300 8.29 -2.44 7.56
C GLY A 300 9.06 -1.77 8.69
N CYS A 301 8.96 -0.45 8.76
CA CYS A 301 9.62 0.41 9.73
C CYS A 301 8.56 1.14 10.56
N ARG A 302 8.83 1.33 11.85
CA ARG A 302 7.93 2.03 12.76
C ARG A 302 8.72 2.83 13.79
N ALA A 303 8.47 4.13 13.85
CA ALA A 303 9.09 5.00 14.85
C ALA A 303 8.64 4.58 16.27
N PRO A 304 9.57 4.40 17.24
CA PRO A 304 9.20 4.08 18.60
C PRO A 304 8.44 5.24 19.27
N LEU A 305 7.42 4.94 20.06
CA LEU A 305 6.49 5.92 20.63
C LEU A 305 7.12 6.88 21.66
N SER A 306 8.24 6.52 22.26
CA SER A 306 8.86 7.29 23.35
C SER A 306 10.40 7.29 23.33
N ARG A 307 11.05 6.97 22.21
CA ARG A 307 12.52 6.94 22.09
C ARG A 307 13.04 8.12 21.25
N SER A 308 14.35 8.32 21.28
CA SER A 308 15.03 9.34 20.47
C SER A 308 14.82 9.10 18.98
N GLU A 309 14.93 10.16 18.18
CA GLU A 309 14.90 10.12 16.71
C GLU A 309 15.98 9.21 16.09
N SER A 310 16.91 8.73 16.90
CA SER A 310 17.98 7.80 16.53
C SER A 310 17.57 6.32 16.63
N ALA A 311 16.32 6.01 17.00
CA ALA A 311 15.83 4.65 17.13
C ALA A 311 14.75 4.31 16.12
N MET A 312 14.73 3.07 15.64
CA MET A 312 13.73 2.56 14.70
C MET A 312 13.26 1.17 15.13
N GLY A 313 11.95 0.96 15.12
CA GLY A 313 11.35 -0.36 15.23
C GLY A 313 11.26 -1.02 13.86
N LEU A 314 11.88 -2.19 13.69
CA LEU A 314 11.70 -3.03 12.51
C LEU A 314 10.54 -4.00 12.78
N VAL A 315 9.54 -3.95 11.90
CA VAL A 315 8.32 -4.74 11.99
C VAL A 315 8.52 -6.04 11.24
N TYR A 316 8.28 -7.18 11.87
CA TYR A 316 8.39 -8.51 11.25
C TYR A 316 7.01 -9.07 10.89
N PRO A 317 6.94 -9.97 9.89
CA PRO A 317 5.67 -10.55 9.44
C PRO A 317 4.81 -11.06 10.58
N ALA A 318 3.53 -10.68 10.54
CA ALA A 318 2.58 -11.00 11.59
C ALA A 318 2.41 -12.51 11.78
N GLN A 319 2.41 -12.95 13.04
CA GLN A 319 2.01 -14.30 13.41
C GLN A 319 0.73 -14.20 14.22
N ASN A 320 -0.34 -14.86 13.75
CA ASN A 320 -1.67 -14.80 14.37
C ASN A 320 -2.24 -13.37 14.51
N GLY A 321 -1.98 -12.50 13.51
CA GLY A 321 -2.48 -11.12 13.49
C GLY A 321 -1.70 -10.14 14.37
N ILE A 322 -0.52 -10.53 14.87
CA ILE A 322 0.35 -9.66 15.68
C ILE A 322 1.75 -9.64 15.05
N SER A 323 2.22 -8.45 14.70
CA SER A 323 3.57 -8.21 14.18
C SER A 323 4.53 -8.00 15.33
N LYS A 324 5.69 -8.65 15.31
CA LYS A 324 6.74 -8.38 16.29
C LYS A 324 7.56 -7.18 15.87
N VAL A 325 8.03 -6.40 16.83
CA VAL A 325 8.92 -5.27 16.58
C VAL A 325 10.24 -5.47 17.31
N ARG A 326 11.36 -5.40 16.60
CA ARG A 326 12.71 -5.30 17.20
C ARG A 326 13.18 -3.86 17.08
N VAL A 327 13.79 -3.33 18.13
CA VAL A 327 14.20 -1.92 18.17
C VAL A 327 15.70 -1.82 17.99
N PHE A 328 16.11 -0.98 17.06
CA PHE A 328 17.51 -0.70 16.77
C PHE A 328 17.79 0.77 17.02
N THR A 329 18.93 1.05 17.64
CA THR A 329 19.46 2.40 17.82
C THR A 329 20.65 2.62 16.90
N PHE A 330 20.68 3.79 16.28
CA PHE A 330 21.67 4.22 15.31
C PHE A 330 22.48 5.40 15.84
N SER A 331 23.77 5.45 15.53
CA SER A 331 24.61 6.63 15.81
C SER A 331 25.09 7.26 14.52
N PHE A 332 25.29 8.58 14.54
CA PHE A 332 25.62 9.36 13.36
C PHE A 332 26.99 10.02 13.45
N LEU A 333 27.69 10.09 12.32
CA LEU A 333 28.89 10.88 12.12
C LEU A 333 28.83 11.56 10.76
N GLY A 334 28.91 12.89 10.74
CA GLY A 334 28.88 13.67 9.50
C GLY A 334 27.56 13.55 8.71
N GLY A 335 26.44 13.29 9.39
CA GLY A 335 25.13 13.11 8.75
C GLY A 335 24.89 11.71 8.16
N LEU A 336 25.81 10.77 8.35
CA LEU A 336 25.70 9.38 7.92
C LEU A 336 25.63 8.44 9.13
N ILE A 337 25.06 7.25 8.94
CA ILE A 337 25.00 6.20 9.94
C ILE A 337 26.40 5.63 10.14
N ASP A 338 26.92 5.75 11.36
CA ASP A 338 28.26 5.30 11.74
C ASP A 338 28.25 3.99 12.53
N ASN A 339 27.14 3.68 13.20
CA ASN A 339 26.94 2.41 13.89
C ASN A 339 25.44 2.13 14.08
N LEU A 340 25.10 0.86 14.29
CA LEU A 340 23.76 0.42 14.69
C LEU A 340 23.84 -0.73 15.69
N ALA A 341 22.89 -0.79 16.62
CA ALA A 341 22.80 -1.85 17.62
C ALA A 341 21.34 -2.18 17.91
N GLU A 342 21.06 -3.45 18.22
CA GLU A 342 19.77 -3.87 18.76
C GLU A 342 19.70 -3.59 20.26
N ASP A 343 18.59 -3.05 20.73
CA ASP A 343 18.36 -2.65 22.12
C ASP A 343 17.85 -3.77 23.04
#